data_AF-A0A4Y8ATT9-F1
#
_entry.id   AF-A0A4Y8ATT9-F1
#
_cell.length_a   1.000
_cell.length_b   1.000
_cell.length_c   1.000
_cell.angle_alpha   90.00
_cell.angle_beta   90.00
_cell.angle_gamma   90.00
#
_symmetry.space_group_name_H-M   'P 1'
#
loop_
_entity.id
_entity.type
_entity.pdbx_description
1 polymer ?
#
loop_
_entity_poly.entity_id
_entity_poly.type
_entity_poly.pdbx_seq_one_letter_code
_entity_poly.pdbx_strand_id
1 'polypeptide(L)'
;MQNQQINFSNDREISFTISIKKKSKFARIILIFTFLIFLIMPVIFLIDMIIERAELKIGIFFSFTLLWGFAYYMFRVIAWNQFGKEIFTIEKDKIKYYSDFKYFKDSFKEIDNVDLKIELENIGYIEDNLGVLSIKNETDSLKSVIKVPIPELNELIKKIKTTPNN
;
A
#
# COMPACT_ATOMS: atom_id res chain seq x y z
N MET A 1 -16.42 15.00 -5.73
CA MET A 1 -16.27 13.65 -6.33
C MET A 1 -16.11 12.67 -5.19
N GLN A 2 -17.07 11.75 -5.02
CA GLN A 2 -17.14 10.84 -3.88
C GLN A 2 -15.82 10.05 -3.73
N ASN A 3 -15.12 10.29 -2.62
CA ASN A 3 -13.88 9.61 -2.24
C ASN A 3 -14.20 8.26 -1.58
N GLN A 4 -15.00 7.41 -2.23
CA GLN A 4 -15.24 6.07 -1.69
C GLN A 4 -13.92 5.29 -1.78
N GLN A 5 -13.40 4.87 -0.61
CA GLN A 5 -12.16 4.11 -0.54
C GLN A 5 -12.39 2.63 -0.91
N ILE A 6 -13.63 2.17 -0.80
CA ILE A 6 -14.01 0.76 -1.00
C ILE A 6 -14.74 0.62 -2.33
N ASN A 7 -14.22 -0.24 -3.21
CA ASN A 7 -14.88 -0.62 -4.46
C ASN A 7 -15.19 -2.12 -4.45
N PHE A 8 -16.43 -2.48 -4.77
CA PHE A 8 -16.85 -3.88 -4.93
C PHE A 8 -16.86 -4.24 -6.41
N SER A 9 -16.32 -5.41 -6.74
CA SER A 9 -16.44 -6.01 -8.07
C SER A 9 -17.04 -7.40 -7.90
N ASN A 10 -18.12 -7.66 -8.62
CA ASN A 10 -18.93 -8.87 -8.49
C ASN A 10 -19.09 -9.56 -9.85
N ASP A 11 -17.97 -9.97 -10.46
CA ASP A 11 -18.03 -10.63 -11.76
C ASP A 11 -18.20 -12.15 -11.66
N ARG A 12 -17.66 -12.82 -10.62
CA ARG A 12 -17.88 -14.25 -10.28
C ARG A 12 -17.53 -14.61 -8.82
N GLU A 13 -16.64 -13.82 -8.20
CA GLU A 13 -16.17 -13.94 -6.82
C GLU A 13 -16.46 -12.61 -6.09
N ILE A 14 -16.69 -12.66 -4.77
CA ILE A 14 -16.86 -11.45 -3.98
C ILE A 14 -15.46 -10.84 -3.78
N SER A 15 -15.10 -9.89 -4.63
CA SER A 15 -13.85 -9.15 -4.52
C SER A 15 -14.13 -7.70 -4.11
N PHE A 16 -13.35 -7.21 -3.16
CA PHE A 16 -13.40 -5.80 -2.77
C PHE A 16 -12.00 -5.22 -2.68
N THR A 17 -11.89 -3.96 -3.10
CA THR A 17 -10.65 -3.21 -3.12
C THR A 17 -10.73 -2.04 -2.15
N ILE A 18 -9.80 -1.97 -1.22
CA ILE A 18 -9.63 -0.82 -0.32
C ILE A 18 -8.50 0.05 -0.89
N SER A 19 -8.79 1.31 -1.20
CA SER A 19 -7.84 2.25 -1.81
C SER A 19 -7.40 3.30 -0.79
N ILE A 20 -6.13 3.70 -0.88
CA ILE A 20 -5.60 4.78 -0.04
C ILE A 20 -6.25 6.11 -0.40
N LYS A 21 -6.67 6.84 0.64
CA LYS A 21 -7.09 8.23 0.49
C LYS A 21 -5.92 9.07 -0.03
N LYS A 22 -6.15 9.79 -1.13
CA LYS A 22 -5.14 10.66 -1.74
C LYS A 22 -4.63 11.67 -0.69
N LYS A 23 -3.34 11.62 -0.39
CA LYS A 23 -2.67 12.63 0.46
C LYS A 23 -2.69 14.01 -0.20
N SER A 24 -2.44 15.05 0.59
CA SER A 24 -2.38 16.43 0.08
C SER A 24 -1.39 16.53 -1.07
N LYS A 25 -1.72 17.34 -2.09
CA LYS A 25 -0.84 17.54 -3.25
C LYS A 25 0.53 18.07 -2.82
N PHE A 26 0.58 18.88 -1.76
CA PHE A 26 1.81 19.45 -1.22
C PHE A 26 2.78 18.39 -0.69
N ALA A 27 2.31 17.48 0.17
CA ALA A 27 3.15 16.40 0.70
C ALA A 27 3.69 15.50 -0.42
N ARG A 28 2.88 15.27 -1.46
CA ARG A 28 3.29 14.48 -2.63
C ARG A 28 4.37 15.19 -3.46
N ILE A 29 4.27 16.51 -3.64
CA ILE A 29 5.28 17.30 -4.36
C ILE A 29 6.63 17.22 -3.64
N ILE A 30 6.63 17.38 -2.30
CA ILE A 30 7.85 17.28 -1.50
C ILE A 30 8.51 15.90 -1.64
N LEU A 31 7.72 14.83 -1.56
CA LEU A 31 8.24 13.46 -1.73
C LEU A 31 8.85 13.25 -3.12
N ILE A 32 8.19 13.69 -4.18
CA ILE A 32 8.70 13.57 -5.55
C ILE A 32 9.99 14.37 -5.72
N PHE A 33 10.03 15.60 -5.20
CA PHE A 33 11.23 16.44 -5.27
C PHE A 33 12.42 15.79 -4.55
N THR A 34 12.20 15.25 -3.35
CA THR A 34 13.23 14.53 -2.57
C THR A 34 13.74 13.29 -3.30
N PHE A 35 12.82 12.53 -3.92
CA PHE A 35 13.17 11.39 -4.77
C PHE A 35 14.07 11.80 -5.94
N LEU A 36 13.74 12.90 -6.63
CA LEU A 36 14.54 13.39 -7.75
C LEU A 36 15.94 13.81 -7.33
N ILE A 37 16.10 14.43 -6.16
CA ILE A 37 17.43 14.76 -5.61
C ILE A 37 18.29 13.50 -5.47
N PHE A 38 17.78 12.46 -4.81
CA PHE A 38 18.54 11.22 -4.62
C PHE A 38 18.83 10.47 -5.93
N LEU A 39 17.95 10.59 -6.92
CA LEU A 39 18.15 9.97 -8.23
C LEU A 39 19.23 10.71 -9.04
N ILE A 40 19.20 12.04 -9.05
CA ILE A 40 20.02 12.89 -9.92
C ILE A 40 21.38 13.21 -9.29
N MET A 41 21.48 13.35 -7.96
CA MET A 41 22.73 13.74 -7.29
C MET A 41 23.93 12.86 -7.67
N PRO A 42 23.84 11.51 -7.70
CA PRO A 42 24.94 10.66 -8.15
C PRO A 42 25.41 10.96 -9.58
N VAL A 43 24.47 11.31 -10.47
CA VAL A 43 24.77 11.63 -11.87
C VAL A 43 25.51 12.95 -11.98
N ILE A 44 25.08 13.98 -11.24
CA ILE A 44 25.77 15.28 -11.21
C ILE A 44 27.20 15.11 -10.68
N PHE A 45 27.36 14.39 -9.57
CA PHE A 45 28.67 14.11 -8.99
C PHE A 45 29.58 13.35 -9.95
N LEU A 46 29.03 12.36 -10.68
CA LEU A 46 29.80 11.62 -11.66
C LEU A 46 30.28 12.52 -12.82
N ILE A 47 29.43 13.44 -13.30
CA ILE A 47 29.80 14.40 -14.35
C ILE A 47 30.95 15.30 -13.86
N ASP A 48 30.83 15.83 -12.65
CA ASP A 48 31.83 16.71 -12.04
C ASP A 48 33.19 16.01 -11.92
N MET A 49 33.19 14.77 -11.43
CA MET A 49 34.40 13.95 -11.35
C MET A 49 35.07 13.70 -12.70
N ILE A 50 34.28 13.51 -13.77
CA ILE A 50 34.82 13.32 -15.12
C ILE A 50 35.48 14.61 -15.61
N ILE A 51 34.88 15.77 -15.34
CA ILE A 51 35.43 17.09 -15.71
C ILE A 51 36.75 17.34 -14.98
N GLU A 52 36.80 17.07 -13.68
CA GLU A 52 37.99 17.25 -12.86
C GLU A 52 39.06 16.15 -13.06
N ARG A 53 38.76 15.11 -13.84
CA ARG A 53 39.59 13.91 -14.03
C ARG A 53 39.95 13.24 -12.69
N ALA A 54 39.01 13.26 -11.76
CA ALA A 54 39.17 12.65 -10.46
C ALA A 54 39.23 11.11 -10.57
N GLU A 55 40.02 10.48 -9.70
CA GLU A 55 40.11 9.03 -9.64
C GLU A 55 38.81 8.40 -9.10
N LEU A 56 38.30 7.40 -9.81
CA LEU A 56 37.13 6.64 -9.39
C LEU A 56 37.50 5.64 -8.29
N LYS A 57 37.35 6.06 -7.03
CA LYS A 57 37.54 5.19 -5.87
C LYS A 57 36.34 4.28 -5.67
N ILE A 58 36.58 3.06 -5.17
CA ILE A 58 35.52 2.08 -4.90
C ILE A 58 34.43 2.62 -3.96
N GLY A 59 34.81 3.49 -3.00
CA GLY A 59 33.88 4.11 -2.06
C GLY A 59 32.75 4.91 -2.74
N ILE A 60 32.99 5.44 -3.94
CA ILE A 60 32.03 6.24 -4.70
C ILE A 60 30.90 5.35 -5.22
N PHE A 61 31.23 4.14 -5.67
CA PHE A 61 30.23 3.15 -6.09
C PHE A 61 29.33 2.72 -4.92
N PHE A 62 29.91 2.57 -3.72
CA PHE A 62 29.11 2.30 -2.51
C PHE A 62 28.18 3.46 -2.17
N SER A 63 28.66 4.70 -2.23
CA SER A 63 27.83 5.89 -2.00
C SER A 63 26.69 6.01 -3.01
N PHE A 64 26.95 5.74 -4.29
CA PHE A 64 25.93 5.79 -5.34
C PHE A 64 24.88 4.70 -5.16
N THR A 65 25.32 3.47 -4.86
CA THR A 65 24.42 2.35 -4.56
C THR A 65 23.50 2.68 -3.39
N LEU A 66 24.04 3.30 -2.33
CA LEU A 66 23.26 3.72 -1.18
C LEU A 66 22.22 4.80 -1.56
N LEU A 67 22.63 5.85 -2.29
CA LEU A 67 21.74 6.92 -2.73
C LEU A 67 20.61 6.41 -3.64
N TRP A 68 20.94 5.55 -4.59
CA TRP A 68 19.92 4.92 -5.44
C TRP A 68 19.04 3.92 -4.68
N GLY A 69 19.57 3.24 -3.65
CA GLY A 69 18.77 2.45 -2.72
C GLY A 69 17.71 3.31 -2.01
N PHE A 70 18.08 4.49 -1.54
CA PHE A 70 17.13 5.46 -0.97
C PHE A 70 16.13 5.97 -2.01
N ALA A 71 16.58 6.28 -3.23
CA ALA A 71 15.69 6.69 -4.32
C ALA A 71 14.65 5.60 -4.63
N TYR A 72 15.07 4.34 -4.71
CA TYR A 72 14.19 3.20 -4.92
C TYR A 72 13.16 3.04 -3.80
N TYR A 73 13.58 3.13 -2.53
CA TYR A 73 12.66 3.11 -1.40
C TYR A 73 11.63 4.25 -1.45
N MET A 74 12.08 5.48 -1.73
CA MET A 74 11.20 6.62 -1.91
C MET A 74 10.20 6.42 -3.05
N PHE A 75 10.64 5.83 -4.16
CA PHE A 75 9.77 5.50 -5.28
C PHE A 75 8.65 4.53 -4.85
N ARG A 76 8.97 3.49 -4.08
CA ARG A 76 7.95 2.59 -3.49
C ARG A 76 6.96 3.35 -2.61
N VAL A 77 7.43 4.27 -1.77
CA VAL A 77 6.57 5.09 -0.91
C VAL A 77 5.67 6.01 -1.74
N ILE A 78 6.17 6.62 -2.82
CA ILE A 78 5.38 7.45 -3.73
C ILE A 78 4.32 6.61 -4.45
N ALA A 79 4.70 5.44 -4.95
CA ALA A 79 3.79 4.51 -5.62
C ALA A 79 2.64 4.08 -4.69
N TRP A 80 2.96 3.71 -3.45
CA TRP A 80 1.96 3.41 -2.41
C TRP A 80 1.05 4.61 -2.15
N ASN A 81 1.60 5.80 -1.87
CA ASN A 81 0.77 6.98 -1.58
C ASN A 81 -0.12 7.44 -2.75
N GLN A 82 0.22 7.07 -3.99
CA GLN A 82 -0.50 7.49 -5.19
C GLN A 82 -1.49 6.44 -5.71
N PHE A 83 -1.11 5.17 -5.64
CA PHE A 83 -1.83 4.07 -6.28
C PHE A 83 -2.11 2.90 -5.34
N GLY A 84 -1.70 2.97 -4.07
CA GLY A 84 -1.83 1.89 -3.12
C GLY A 84 -3.27 1.46 -2.92
N LYS A 85 -3.47 0.17 -3.14
CA LYS A 85 -4.73 -0.55 -3.03
C LYS A 85 -4.48 -1.90 -2.38
N GLU A 86 -5.42 -2.33 -1.57
CA GLU A 86 -5.49 -3.69 -1.06
C GLU A 86 -6.66 -4.39 -1.73
N ILE A 87 -6.42 -5.61 -2.19
CA ILE A 87 -7.40 -6.42 -2.89
C ILE A 87 -7.66 -7.66 -2.05
N PHE A 88 -8.92 -7.84 -1.70
CA PHE A 88 -9.42 -9.01 -1.00
C PHE A 88 -10.34 -9.77 -1.94
N THR A 89 -10.08 -11.05 -2.11
CA THR A 89 -10.90 -11.96 -2.90
C THR A 89 -11.38 -13.09 -1.99
N ILE A 90 -12.70 -13.21 -1.85
CA ILE A 90 -13.34 -14.29 -1.10
C ILE A 90 -13.72 -15.38 -2.11
N GLU A 91 -13.03 -16.51 -2.04
CA GLU A 91 -13.34 -17.74 -2.76
C GLU A 91 -14.05 -18.73 -1.83
N LYS A 92 -14.55 -19.83 -2.38
CA LYS A 92 -15.33 -20.82 -1.62
C LYS A 92 -14.57 -21.37 -0.41
N ASP A 93 -13.30 -21.73 -0.60
CA ASP A 93 -12.50 -22.40 0.43
C ASP A 93 -11.44 -21.48 1.06
N LYS A 94 -11.12 -20.34 0.42
CA LYS A 94 -10.00 -19.48 0.79
C LYS A 94 -10.30 -17.99 0.63
N ILE A 95 -9.63 -17.17 1.43
CA ILE A 95 -9.54 -15.73 1.26
C ILE A 95 -8.14 -15.36 0.83
N LYS A 96 -8.06 -14.62 -0.26
CA LYS A 96 -6.82 -14.12 -0.85
C LYS A 96 -6.68 -12.62 -0.60
N TYR A 97 -5.50 -12.21 -0.16
CA TYR A 97 -5.16 -10.82 0.12
C TYR A 97 -3.83 -10.46 -0.53
N TYR A 98 -3.80 -9.34 -1.23
CA TYR A 98 -2.54 -8.73 -1.66
C TYR A 98 -2.65 -7.21 -1.77
N SER A 99 -1.50 -6.55 -1.63
CA SER A 99 -1.34 -5.12 -1.86
C SER A 99 -0.86 -4.86 -3.29
N ASP A 100 -1.58 -4.02 -4.04
CA ASP A 100 -1.22 -3.57 -5.38
C ASP A 100 -0.97 -2.05 -5.36
N PHE A 101 0.21 -1.64 -5.82
CA PHE A 101 0.56 -0.24 -5.99
C PHE A 101 1.15 0.04 -7.38
N LYS A 102 0.53 -0.58 -8.40
CA LYS A 102 0.75 -0.45 -9.85
C LYS A 102 2.08 -1.01 -10.35
N TYR A 103 3.19 -0.49 -9.84
CA TYR A 103 4.54 -0.91 -10.26
C TYR A 103 5.07 -2.09 -9.45
N PHE A 104 4.38 -2.42 -8.37
CA PHE A 104 4.77 -3.46 -7.43
C PHE A 104 3.51 -4.12 -6.88
N LYS A 105 3.66 -5.41 -6.57
CA LYS A 105 2.70 -6.19 -5.82
C LYS A 105 3.42 -6.75 -4.60
N ASP A 106 2.82 -6.59 -3.44
CA ASP A 106 3.35 -7.23 -2.24
C ASP A 106 2.99 -8.72 -2.21
N SER A 107 3.62 -9.43 -1.29
CA SER A 107 3.38 -10.83 -0.99
C SER A 107 1.90 -11.12 -0.78
N PHE A 108 1.47 -12.19 -1.45
CA PHE A 108 0.11 -12.67 -1.42
C PHE A 108 -0.10 -13.53 -0.17
N LYS A 109 -1.18 -13.27 0.56
CA LYS A 109 -1.56 -14.01 1.76
C LYS A 109 -2.86 -14.76 1.49
N GLU A 110 -2.89 -16.03 1.88
CA GLU A 110 -4.09 -16.85 1.86
C GLU A 110 -4.45 -17.26 3.28
N ILE A 111 -5.74 -17.27 3.60
CA ILE A 111 -6.29 -17.92 4.80
C ILE A 111 -7.48 -18.78 4.41
N ASP A 112 -7.79 -19.81 5.19
CA ASP A 112 -8.95 -20.65 4.95
C ASP A 112 -10.26 -19.93 5.27
N ASN A 113 -11.29 -20.14 4.43
CA ASN A 113 -12.62 -19.58 4.58
C ASN A 113 -13.49 -20.43 5.54
N VAL A 114 -13.03 -20.59 6.78
CA VAL A 114 -13.72 -21.34 7.83
C VAL A 114 -13.80 -20.48 9.09
N ASP A 115 -14.99 -20.41 9.70
CA ASP A 115 -15.26 -19.69 10.96
C ASP A 115 -14.70 -18.26 11.02
N LEU A 116 -14.86 -17.53 9.91
CA LEU A 116 -14.31 -16.18 9.76
C LEU A 116 -14.96 -15.18 10.71
N LYS A 117 -14.12 -14.51 11.49
CA LYS A 117 -14.46 -13.31 12.25
C LYS A 117 -13.96 -12.08 11.50
N ILE A 118 -14.91 -11.28 11.02
CA ILE A 118 -14.64 -9.98 10.41
C ILE A 118 -14.85 -8.91 11.48
N GLU A 119 -13.76 -8.28 11.87
CA GLU A 119 -13.71 -7.29 12.95
C GLU A 119 -13.18 -5.95 12.42
N LEU A 120 -13.63 -4.89 13.08
CA LEU A 120 -13.08 -3.56 12.90
C LEU A 120 -12.11 -3.29 14.04
N GLU A 121 -10.86 -2.98 13.71
CA GLU A 121 -9.89 -2.52 14.70
C GLU A 121 -9.75 -1.00 14.60
N ASN A 122 -10.08 -0.29 15.67
CA ASN A 122 -9.91 1.16 15.75
C ASN A 122 -8.42 1.50 15.80
N ILE A 123 -7.97 2.42 14.94
CA ILE A 123 -6.57 2.87 14.93
C ILE A 123 -6.52 4.39 15.01
N GLY A 124 -5.95 4.91 16.10
CA GLY A 124 -5.76 6.35 16.33
C GLY A 124 -6.51 6.83 17.57
N TYR A 125 -6.68 8.14 17.68
CA TYR A 125 -7.55 8.72 18.70
C TYR A 125 -9.01 8.49 18.30
N ILE A 126 -9.89 8.26 19.28
CA ILE A 126 -11.31 7.94 19.06
C ILE A 126 -12.00 9.01 18.16
N GLU A 127 -11.54 10.25 18.26
CA GLU A 127 -12.05 11.41 17.50
C GLU A 127 -11.82 11.32 15.98
N ASP A 128 -10.79 10.58 15.52
CA ASP A 128 -10.50 10.47 14.09
C ASP A 128 -11.51 9.56 13.36
N ASN A 129 -12.25 8.72 14.10
CA ASN A 129 -13.25 7.78 13.57
C ASN A 129 -12.70 6.91 12.41
N LEU A 130 -11.43 6.51 12.52
CA LEU A 130 -10.72 5.66 11.56
C LEU A 130 -10.50 4.26 12.12
N GLY A 131 -10.69 3.26 11.28
CA GLY A 131 -10.39 1.87 11.59
C GLY A 131 -9.64 1.19 10.45
N VAL A 132 -9.28 -0.07 10.69
CA VAL A 132 -8.85 -1.00 9.65
C VAL A 132 -9.70 -2.25 9.70
N LEU A 133 -9.78 -2.93 8.55
CA LEU A 133 -10.41 -4.22 8.44
C LEU A 133 -9.47 -5.31 8.96
N SER A 134 -9.97 -6.18 9.84
CA SER A 134 -9.30 -7.43 10.15
C SER A 134 -10.23 -8.62 9.92
N ILE A 135 -9.71 -9.62 9.22
CA ILE A 135 -10.37 -10.90 8.95
C ILE A 135 -9.52 -11.97 9.62
N LYS A 136 -10.09 -12.71 10.56
CA LYS A 136 -9.38 -13.73 11.33
C LYS A 136 -10.14 -15.04 11.29
N ASN A 137 -9.43 -16.16 11.24
CA ASN A 137 -9.97 -17.48 11.60
C ASN A 137 -9.27 -17.92 12.91
N GLU A 138 -9.40 -19.18 13.32
CA GLU A 138 -8.75 -19.65 14.56
C GLU A 138 -7.22 -19.67 14.49
N THR A 139 -6.65 -19.81 13.29
CA THR A 139 -5.20 -20.05 13.08
C THR A 139 -4.45 -18.85 12.52
N ASP A 140 -5.11 -18.02 11.73
CA ASP A 140 -4.55 -17.00 10.84
C ASP A 140 -5.33 -15.68 10.91
N SER A 141 -4.62 -14.61 10.59
CA SER A 141 -5.22 -13.27 10.53
C SER A 141 -4.72 -12.48 9.32
N LEU A 142 -5.68 -11.88 8.62
CA LEU A 142 -5.47 -10.86 7.60
C LEU A 142 -5.85 -9.50 8.19
N LYS A 143 -4.94 -8.55 8.11
CA LYS A 143 -5.15 -7.18 8.59
C LYS A 143 -4.81 -6.20 7.50
N SER A 144 -5.77 -5.32 7.21
CA SER A 144 -5.58 -4.17 6.33
C SER A 144 -4.64 -3.16 7.00
N VAL A 145 -3.76 -2.56 6.19
CA VAL A 145 -2.92 -1.44 6.62
C VAL A 145 -3.50 -0.08 6.21
N ILE A 146 -4.56 -0.07 5.40
CA ILE A 146 -5.23 1.14 4.94
C ILE A 146 -6.28 1.57 5.94
N LYS A 147 -6.12 2.79 6.49
CA LYS A 147 -7.11 3.41 7.37
C LYS A 147 -8.32 3.88 6.57
N VAL A 148 -9.51 3.51 7.02
CA VAL A 148 -10.79 3.82 6.40
C VAL A 148 -11.74 4.36 7.47
N PRO A 149 -12.65 5.31 7.14
CA PRO A 149 -13.69 5.76 8.05
C PRO A 149 -14.54 4.58 8.56
N ILE A 150 -14.78 4.53 9.88
CA ILE A 150 -15.59 3.48 10.53
C ILE A 150 -16.98 3.30 9.87
N PRO A 151 -17.70 4.37 9.47
CA PRO A 151 -18.97 4.21 8.77
C PRO A 151 -18.86 3.42 7.46
N GLU A 152 -17.82 3.68 6.65
CA GLU A 152 -17.57 2.95 5.39
C GLU A 152 -17.20 1.48 5.65
N LEU A 153 -16.41 1.21 6.69
CA LEU A 153 -16.07 -0.16 7.10
C LEU A 153 -17.30 -0.92 7.60
N ASN A 154 -18.18 -0.28 8.38
CA ASN A 154 -19.41 -0.91 8.85
C ASN A 154 -20.36 -1.28 7.70
N GLU A 155 -20.46 -0.44 6.68
CA GLU A 155 -21.20 -0.78 5.45
C GLU A 155 -20.59 -1.97 4.71
N LEU A 156 -19.25 -2.03 4.61
CA LEU A 156 -18.53 -3.16 4.02
C LEU A 156 -18.80 -4.46 4.80
N ILE A 157 -18.66 -4.44 6.13
CA ILE A 157 -18.91 -5.61 6.99
C ILE A 157 -20.35 -6.08 6.83
N LYS A 158 -21.31 -5.16 6.80
CA LYS A 158 -22.72 -5.49 6.58
C LYS A 158 -22.93 -6.18 5.23
N LYS A 159 -22.35 -5.63 4.15
CA LYS A 159 -22.43 -6.22 2.81
C LYS A 159 -21.83 -7.62 2.74
N ILE A 160 -20.67 -7.85 3.34
CA ILE A 160 -20.04 -9.17 3.38
C ILE A 160 -20.94 -10.16 4.12
N LYS A 161 -21.49 -9.79 5.30
CA LYS A 161 -22.39 -10.67 6.07
C LYS A 161 -23.74 -10.95 5.38
N THR A 162 -24.25 -10.01 4.59
CA THR A 162 -25.52 -10.18 3.86
C THR A 162 -25.36 -10.89 2.53
N THR A 163 -24.13 -11.08 2.03
CA THR A 163 -23.90 -11.86 0.82
C THR A 163 -23.86 -13.33 1.23
N PRO A 164 -24.85 -14.15 0.83
CA PRO A 164 -24.89 -15.55 1.25
C PRO A 164 -23.66 -16.27 0.68
N ASN A 165 -22.93 -17.00 1.54
CA ASN A 165 -22.01 -18.04 1.09
C ASN A 165 -22.83 -19.06 0.28
N ASN A 166 -22.69 -19.04 -1.05
CA ASN A 166 -23.20 -20.09 -1.93
C ASN A 166 -22.14 -21.17 -2.15
#